data_AF-A0ABD2GFZ6-F1
#
_entry.id   AF-A0ABD2GFZ6-F1
#
_cell.length_a   1.000
_cell.length_b   1.000
_cell.length_c   1.000
_cell.angle_alpha   90.00
_cell.angle_beta   90.00
_cell.angle_gamma   90.00
#
_symmetry.space_group_name_H-M   'P 1'
#
loop_
_entity.id
_entity.type
_entity.pdbx_description
1 polymer ?
#
loop_
_entity_poly.entity_id
_entity_poly.type
_entity_poly.pdbx_seq_one_letter_code
_entity_poly.pdbx_strand_id
1 'polypeptide(L)'
;MSLCLLDLQALCSILAQRAQGKEPNLSLLLGMKSLSVSAEESDSREEVEEELRVKLLEVARLRGDIDDLRRSISERYAQGQGDSCVSQ
;
A
#
# COMPACT_ATOMS: atom_id res chain seq x y z
N MET A 1 -7.58 -13.23 2.05
CA MET A 1 -7.21 -11.80 2.10
C MET A 1 -5.69 -11.70 2.16
N SER A 2 -5.07 -10.82 1.36
CA SER A 2 -3.61 -10.62 1.40
C SER A 2 -3.19 -10.01 2.74
N LEU A 3 -1.97 -10.31 3.23
CA LEU A 3 -1.49 -9.76 4.51
C LEU A 3 -1.50 -8.22 4.51
N CYS A 4 -1.13 -7.60 3.39
CA CYS A 4 -1.12 -6.14 3.23
C CYS A 4 -2.50 -5.50 3.47
N LEU A 5 -3.58 -6.17 3.03
CA LEU A 5 -4.95 -5.67 3.24
C LEU A 5 -5.35 -5.74 4.72
N LEU A 6 -4.93 -6.80 5.43
CA LEU A 6 -5.18 -6.95 6.87
C LEU A 6 -4.41 -5.88 7.68
N ASP A 7 -3.16 -5.60 7.30
CA ASP A 7 -2.35 -4.58 7.95
C ASP A 7 -2.94 -3.17 7.75
N LEU A 8 -3.40 -2.86 6.54
CA LEU A 8 -4.03 -1.56 6.26
C LEU A 8 -5.34 -1.38 7.04
N GLN A 9 -6.16 -2.43 7.10
CA GLN A 9 -7.41 -2.41 7.87
C GLN A 9 -7.17 -2.23 9.38
N ALA A 10 -6.12 -2.87 9.92
CA ALA A 10 -5.70 -2.66 11.30
C ALA A 10 -5.27 -1.21 11.55
N LEU A 11 -4.50 -0.61 10.63
CA LEU A 11 -4.08 0.78 10.70
C LEU A 11 -5.27 1.76 10.65
N CYS A 12 -6.22 1.56 9.74
CA CYS A 12 -7.44 2.36 9.68
C CYS A 12 -8.23 2.31 11.00
N SER A 13 -8.33 1.14 11.62
CA SER A 13 -9.01 0.95 12.90
C SER A 13 -8.34 1.72 14.05
N ILE A 14 -7.01 1.71 14.10
CA ILE A 14 -6.20 2.45 15.08
C ILE A 14 -6.36 3.96 14.91
N LEU A 15 -6.33 4.44 13.66
CA LEU A 15 -6.51 5.86 13.35
C LEU A 15 -7.90 6.35 13.75
N ALA A 16 -8.95 5.55 13.51
CA ALA A 16 -10.30 5.87 13.93
C ALA A 16 -10.46 5.94 15.46
N GLN A 17 -9.85 5.00 16.19
CA GLN A 17 -9.83 5.03 17.67
C GLN A 17 -9.18 6.32 18.18
N ARG A 18 -8.04 6.70 17.62
CA ARG A 18 -7.32 7.93 18.00
C ARG A 18 -8.11 9.20 17.67
N ALA A 19 -8.74 9.26 16.51
CA ALA A 19 -9.58 10.39 16.11
C ALA A 19 -10.78 10.59 17.06
N GLN A 20 -11.29 9.50 17.65
CA GLN A 20 -12.36 9.52 18.64
C GLN A 20 -11.84 9.77 20.08
N GLY A 21 -10.54 10.02 20.27
CA GLY A 21 -9.93 10.18 21.59
C GLY A 21 -9.81 8.89 22.40
N LYS A 22 -10.04 7.73 21.77
CA LYS A 22 -9.93 6.41 22.40
C LYS A 22 -8.48 5.92 22.37
N GLU A 23 -8.14 5.08 23.33
CA GLU A 23 -6.85 4.41 23.34
C GLU A 23 -6.77 3.40 22.18
N PRO A 24 -5.69 3.38 21.40
CA PRO A 24 -5.57 2.51 20.24
C PRO A 24 -5.34 1.06 20.68
N ASN A 25 -5.94 0.11 19.96
CA ASN A 25 -5.78 -1.30 20.25
C ASN A 25 -4.33 -1.75 19.97
N LEU A 26 -3.56 -1.94 21.05
CA LEU A 26 -2.17 -2.37 21.01
C LEU A 26 -1.98 -3.72 20.31
N SER A 27 -2.95 -4.64 20.39
CA SER A 27 -2.85 -5.91 19.66
C SER A 27 -2.87 -5.67 18.16
N LEU A 28 -3.78 -4.83 17.67
CA LEU A 28 -3.82 -4.43 16.25
C LEU A 28 -2.57 -3.65 15.85
N LEU A 29 -2.10 -2.74 16.71
CA LEU A 29 -0.90 -1.92 16.44
C LEU A 29 0.36 -2.77 16.34
N LEU A 30 0.42 -3.87 17.09
CA LEU A 30 1.52 -4.84 17.07
C LEU A 30 1.33 -5.95 16.02
N GLY A 31 0.32 -5.86 15.16
CA GLY A 31 0.04 -6.86 14.12
C GLY A 31 -0.46 -8.21 14.66
N MET A 32 -0.92 -8.24 15.91
CA MET A 32 -1.52 -9.41 16.54
C MET A 32 -2.97 -9.49 16.07
N LYS A 33 -3.27 -10.43 15.17
CA LYS A 33 -4.60 -10.64 14.57
C LYS A 33 -5.69 -10.77 15.64
N SER A 34 -6.49 -9.73 15.90
CA SER A 34 -7.70 -9.84 16.72
C SER A 34 -8.93 -10.00 15.83
N LEU A 35 -9.50 -11.21 15.85
CA LEU A 35 -10.80 -11.53 15.28
C LEU A 35 -11.91 -11.00 16.19
N SER A 36 -12.60 -9.91 15.80
CA SER A 36 -14.04 -9.72 16.06
C SER A 36 -14.50 -8.37 15.52
N VAL A 37 -15.21 -8.39 14.38
CA VAL A 37 -15.90 -7.26 13.77
C VAL A 37 -17.38 -7.30 14.20
N SER A 38 -17.90 -6.20 14.74
CA SER A 38 -19.32 -6.01 15.10
C SER A 38 -20.13 -5.56 13.88
N ALA A 39 -21.36 -6.06 13.74
CA ALA A 39 -22.11 -6.20 12.49
C ALA A 39 -23.00 -5.02 12.06
N GLU A 40 -22.89 -3.85 12.67
CA GLU A 40 -23.88 -2.76 12.49
C GLU A 40 -23.47 -1.67 11.45
N GLU A 41 -22.26 -1.73 10.88
CA GLU A 41 -21.71 -0.82 9.86
C GLU A 41 -21.34 -1.63 8.60
N SER A 42 -22.32 -2.27 7.97
CA SER A 42 -22.04 -3.23 6.87
C SER A 42 -22.06 -2.60 5.48
N ASP A 43 -22.95 -1.62 5.24
CA ASP A 43 -23.23 -1.10 3.89
C ASP A 43 -22.28 0.03 3.49
N SER A 44 -22.09 1.02 4.38
CA SER A 44 -21.08 2.09 4.25
C SER A 44 -19.64 1.56 4.21
N ARG A 45 -19.41 0.39 4.81
CA ARG A 45 -18.09 -0.21 4.93
C ARG A 45 -17.67 -0.96 3.67
N GLU A 46 -18.60 -1.57 2.94
CA GLU A 46 -18.30 -2.21 1.66
C GLU A 46 -17.85 -1.19 0.62
N GLU A 47 -18.50 -0.02 0.56
CA GLU A 47 -18.09 1.08 -0.34
C GLU A 47 -16.68 1.59 -0.02
N VAL A 48 -16.39 1.83 1.26
CA VAL A 48 -15.06 2.26 1.72
C VAL A 48 -14.00 1.19 1.47
N GLU A 49 -14.33 -0.09 1.65
CA GLU A 49 -13.41 -1.20 1.39
C GLU A 49 -13.10 -1.34 -0.11
N GLU A 50 -14.10 -1.14 -0.97
CA GLU A 50 -13.93 -1.21 -2.41
C GLU A 50 -13.14 -0.01 -2.96
N GLU A 51 -13.43 1.22 -2.50
CA GLU A 51 -12.64 2.40 -2.85
C GLU A 51 -11.16 2.22 -2.45
N LEU A 52 -10.92 1.64 -1.27
CA LEU A 52 -9.57 1.36 -0.78
C LEU A 52 -8.85 0.29 -1.62
N ARG A 53 -9.56 -0.77 -2.04
CA ARG A 53 -9.00 -1.77 -2.96
C ARG A 53 -8.58 -1.15 -4.29
N VAL A 54 -9.41 -0.26 -4.85
CA VAL A 54 -9.07 0.49 -6.06
C VAL A 54 -7.82 1.33 -5.85
N LYS A 55 -7.74 2.10 -4.75
CA LYS A 55 -6.56 2.92 -4.44
C LYS A 55 -5.29 2.09 -4.28
N LEU A 56 -5.38 0.90 -3.67
CA LEU A 56 -4.24 -0.01 -3.56
C LEU A 56 -3.77 -0.54 -4.92
N LEU A 57 -4.70 -0.86 -5.82
CA LEU A 57 -4.37 -1.27 -7.19
C LEU A 57 -3.70 -0.14 -7.96
N GLU A 58 -4.18 1.10 -7.81
CA GLU A 58 -3.56 2.30 -8.41
C GLU A 58 -2.11 2.48 -7.92
N VAL A 59 -1.87 2.34 -6.61
CA VAL A 59 -0.53 2.44 -6.01
C VAL A 59 0.39 1.32 -6.50
N ALA A 60 -0.11 0.09 -6.58
CA ALA A 60 0.66 -1.05 -7.08
C ALA A 60 1.06 -0.86 -8.55
N ARG A 61 0.13 -0.34 -9.39
CA ARG A 61 0.43 0.00 -10.78
C ARG A 61 1.48 1.09 -10.88
N LEU A 62 1.30 2.20 -10.14
CA LEU A 62 2.26 3.30 -10.11
C LEU A 62 3.65 2.82 -9.69
N ARG A 63 3.73 1.88 -8.75
CA ARG A 63 5.01 1.29 -8.36
C ARG A 63 5.67 0.52 -9.51
N GLY A 64 4.89 -0.27 -10.25
CA GLY A 64 5.35 -0.94 -11.47
C GLY A 64 5.87 0.05 -12.50
N ASP A 65 5.10 1.11 -12.79
CA ASP A 65 5.47 2.16 -13.73
C ASP A 65 6.81 2.83 -13.34
N ILE A 66 7.02 3.10 -12.04
CA ILE A 66 8.27 3.66 -11.52
C ILE A 66 9.44 2.68 -11.72
N ASP A 67 9.24 1.40 -11.43
CA ASP A 67 10.29 0.39 -11.54
C ASP A 67 10.66 0.13 -13.02
N ASP A 68 9.70 0.20 -13.94
CA ASP A 68 9.95 0.14 -15.39
C ASP A 68 10.67 1.39 -15.91
N LEU A 69 10.28 2.59 -15.45
CA LEU A 69 11.00 3.83 -15.77
C LEU A 69 12.45 3.78 -15.29
N ARG A 70 12.68 3.30 -14.05
CA ARG A 70 14.04 3.10 -13.52
C ARG A 70 14.83 2.13 -14.39
N ARG A 71 14.25 1.00 -14.78
CA ARG A 71 14.89 0.02 -15.67
C ARG A 71 15.28 0.65 -17.01
N SER A 72 14.35 1.35 -17.65
CA SER A 72 14.59 2.03 -18.94
C SER A 72 15.69 3.08 -18.84
N ILE A 73 15.70 3.90 -17.78
CA ILE A 73 16.76 4.88 -17.54
C ILE A 73 18.10 4.16 -17.36
N SER A 74 18.16 3.12 -16.54
CA SER A 74 19.37 2.33 -16.31
C SER A 74 19.91 1.68 -17.58
N GLU A 75 19.04 1.10 -18.41
CA GLU A 75 19.41 0.51 -19.71
C GLU A 75 20.00 1.57 -20.65
N ARG A 76 19.39 2.75 -20.73
CA ARG A 76 19.88 3.87 -21.55
C ARG A 76 21.22 4.40 -21.05
N TYR A 77 21.43 4.47 -19.74
CA TYR A 77 22.72 4.83 -19.15
C TYR A 77 23.81 3.78 -19.42
N ALA A 78 23.47 2.49 -19.40
CA ALA A 78 24.40 1.41 -19.75
C ALA A 78 24.77 1.45 -21.24
N GLN A 79 23.80 1.69 -22.12
CA GLN A 79 24.01 1.85 -23.57
C GLN A 79 24.86 3.09 -23.89
N GLY A 80 24.57 4.24 -23.28
CA GLY A 80 25.35 5.47 -23.48
C GLY A 80 26.79 5.41 -22.95
N GLN A 81 27.03 4.65 -21.87
CA GLN A 81 28.40 4.36 -21.41
C GLN A 81 29.13 3.36 -22.33
N GLY A 82 28.41 2.50 -23.05
CA GLY A 82 28.96 1.63 -24.08
C GLY A 82 29.40 2.39 -25.33
N ASP A 83 28.61 3.36 -25.78
CA ASP A 83 28.91 4.17 -26.98
C ASP A 83 30.01 5.21 -26.74
N SER A 84 30.21 5.65 -25.48
CA SER A 84 31.26 6.63 -25.13
C SER A 84 32.67 6.01 -25.02
N CYS A 85 32.84 4.70 -25.19
CA CYS A 85 34.14 4.02 -25.09
C CYS A 85 34.82 3.77 -26.45
N VAL A 86 34.18 4.14 -27.58
CA VAL A 86 34.78 4.01 -28.92
C VAL A 86 34.76 5.35 -29.65
N SER A 87 35.57 6.30 -29.21
CA SER A 87 36.29 7.27 -30.06
C SER A 87 36.93 8.39 -29.21
N GLN A 88 38.19 8.18 -28.82
CA GLN A 88 39.37 9.02 -29.11
C GLN A 88 40.53 8.67 -28.18
#